data_AF-A0A5M3W4W3-F1
#
_entry.id   AF-A0A5M3W4W3-F1
#
_cell.length_a   1.000
_cell.length_b   1.000
_cell.length_c   1.000
_cell.angle_alpha   90.00
_cell.angle_beta   90.00
_cell.angle_gamma   90.00
#
_symmetry.space_group_name_H-M   'P 1'
#
loop_
_entity.id
_entity.type
_entity.pdbx_description
1 polymer ?
#
loop_
_entity_poly.entity_id
_entity_poly.type
_entity_poly.pdbx_seq_one_letter_code
_entity_poly.pdbx_strand_id
1 'polypeptide(L)'
;MADLTAVLDEIGKPRVHLVGHDWGSLQGWEAALRFPDRLASFTSFGGPGLDHAARFMRGPGALGQALRSWYIGAFQLPYLPELAWRTFGPRALARFLRVTEGLAGRPGHPAASLVRDGMNGVNLYRANMFPRLRAPRANPVVTIPVQLIETTRDRFVSPKLVRAADGWVPELRYRRLAAGHWAQRSHPAEIAGLIADFVDSAQNGQLAGKT
;
A
#
# COMPACT_ATOMS: atom_id res chain seq x y z
N MET A 1 -14.40 -0.92 5.88
CA MET A 1 -14.19 -2.34 5.52
C MET A 1 -15.41 -3.00 4.89
N ALA A 2 -16.62 -2.41 4.98
CA ALA A 2 -17.83 -2.97 4.38
C ALA A 2 -17.67 -3.30 2.88
N ASP A 3 -17.02 -2.41 2.10
CA ASP A 3 -16.81 -2.63 0.66
C ASP A 3 -16.00 -3.90 0.37
N LEU A 4 -14.90 -4.13 1.09
CA LEU A 4 -14.09 -5.34 0.91
C LEU A 4 -14.87 -6.58 1.36
N THR A 5 -15.63 -6.50 2.46
CA THR A 5 -16.52 -7.59 2.87
C THR A 5 -17.53 -7.93 1.79
N ALA A 6 -18.20 -6.94 1.21
CA ALA A 6 -19.16 -7.16 0.12
C ALA A 6 -18.51 -7.85 -1.10
N VAL A 7 -17.30 -7.44 -1.48
CA VAL A 7 -16.54 -8.10 -2.57
C VAL A 7 -16.18 -9.55 -2.21
N LEU A 8 -15.72 -9.81 -0.99
CA LEU A 8 -15.38 -11.16 -0.54
C LEU A 8 -16.59 -12.08 -0.50
N ASP A 9 -17.76 -11.55 -0.15
CA ASP A 9 -19.02 -12.29 -0.10
C ASP A 9 -19.51 -12.61 -1.52
N GLU A 10 -19.43 -11.64 -2.45
CA GLU A 10 -19.77 -11.85 -3.87
C GLU A 10 -18.86 -12.88 -4.56
N ILE A 11 -17.56 -12.89 -4.23
CA ILE A 11 -16.61 -13.89 -4.76
C ILE A 11 -17.00 -15.31 -4.31
N GLY A 12 -17.66 -15.46 -3.15
CA GLY A 12 -18.17 -16.73 -2.65
C GLY A 12 -17.11 -17.78 -2.30
N LYS A 13 -15.83 -17.38 -2.19
CA LYS A 13 -14.73 -18.27 -1.77
C LYS A 13 -14.51 -18.18 -0.25
N PRO A 14 -14.19 -19.31 0.43
CA PRO A 14 -13.92 -19.29 1.86
C PRO A 14 -12.75 -18.37 2.24
N ARG A 15 -11.66 -18.45 1.46
CA ARG A 15 -10.45 -17.63 1.62
C ARG A 15 -9.94 -17.16 0.26
N VAL A 16 -9.36 -15.97 0.22
CA VAL A 16 -8.72 -15.40 -0.98
C VAL A 16 -7.29 -14.96 -0.70
N HIS A 17 -6.46 -14.91 -1.74
CA HIS A 17 -5.17 -14.24 -1.68
C HIS A 17 -5.36 -12.76 -1.98
N LEU A 18 -5.03 -11.89 -1.02
CA LEU A 18 -5.20 -10.45 -1.16
C LEU A 18 -3.89 -9.82 -1.67
N VAL A 19 -3.99 -8.89 -2.61
CA VAL A 19 -2.85 -8.11 -3.10
C VAL A 19 -3.19 -6.62 -2.99
N GLY A 20 -2.34 -5.85 -2.33
CA GLY A 20 -2.54 -4.43 -2.09
C GLY A 20 -1.34 -3.60 -2.54
N HIS A 21 -1.62 -2.53 -3.29
CA HIS A 21 -0.68 -1.45 -3.62
C HIS A 21 -1.14 -0.14 -2.98
N ASP A 22 -0.21 0.66 -2.46
CA ASP A 22 -0.49 1.99 -1.88
C ASP A 22 -1.66 1.94 -0.87
N TRP A 23 -2.73 2.71 -1.02
CA TRP A 23 -3.92 2.65 -0.15
C TRP A 23 -4.60 1.29 -0.12
N GLY A 24 -4.56 0.54 -1.23
CA GLY A 24 -5.03 -0.85 -1.25
C GLY A 24 -4.19 -1.74 -0.32
N SER A 25 -2.90 -1.46 -0.19
CA SER A 25 -2.04 -2.12 0.79
C SER A 25 -2.39 -1.72 2.23
N LEU A 26 -2.59 -0.42 2.50
CA LEU A 26 -3.00 0.07 3.83
C LEU A 26 -4.32 -0.57 4.28
N GLN A 27 -5.29 -0.66 3.38
CA GLN A 27 -6.56 -1.35 3.62
C GLN A 27 -6.38 -2.86 3.75
N GLY A 28 -5.44 -3.46 3.00
CA GLY A 28 -5.08 -4.87 3.11
C GLY A 28 -4.47 -5.24 4.46
N TRP A 29 -3.66 -4.36 5.06
CA TRP A 29 -3.19 -4.52 6.43
C TRP A 29 -4.34 -4.50 7.44
N GLU A 30 -5.29 -3.57 7.28
CA GLU A 30 -6.49 -3.51 8.10
C GLU A 30 -7.36 -4.77 7.95
N ALA A 31 -7.46 -5.28 6.73
CA ALA A 31 -8.18 -6.50 6.39
C ALA A 31 -7.59 -7.73 7.07
N ALA A 32 -6.27 -7.90 6.97
CA ALA A 32 -5.55 -9.02 7.57
C ALA A 32 -5.67 -9.07 9.09
N LEU A 33 -5.88 -7.93 9.75
CA LEU A 33 -6.14 -7.87 11.19
C LEU A 33 -7.60 -8.20 11.56
N ARG A 34 -8.57 -7.80 10.73
CA ARG A 34 -10.00 -7.89 11.09
C ARG A 34 -10.67 -9.19 10.67
N PHE A 35 -10.24 -9.77 9.56
CA PHE A 35 -10.85 -10.98 9.01
C PHE A 35 -9.77 -11.92 8.48
N PRO A 36 -8.82 -12.34 9.36
CA PRO A 36 -7.76 -13.28 8.97
C PRO A 36 -8.34 -14.59 8.40
N ASP A 37 -9.49 -15.02 8.90
CA ASP A 37 -10.16 -16.27 8.45
C ASP A 37 -10.69 -16.20 7.01
N ARG A 38 -10.79 -15.01 6.41
CA ARG A 38 -11.22 -14.80 5.02
C ARG A 38 -10.04 -14.66 4.05
N LEU A 39 -8.80 -14.61 4.55
CA LEU A 39 -7.61 -14.39 3.74
C LEU A 39 -6.67 -15.59 3.82
N ALA A 40 -6.31 -16.14 2.66
CA ALA A 40 -5.33 -17.22 2.54
C ALA A 40 -3.90 -16.70 2.72
N SER A 41 -3.58 -15.57 2.08
CA SER A 41 -2.34 -14.82 2.29
C SER A 41 -2.52 -13.36 1.83
N PHE A 42 -1.55 -12.50 2.15
CA PHE A 42 -1.57 -11.09 1.75
C PHE A 42 -0.23 -10.65 1.13
N THR A 43 -0.26 -10.02 -0.04
CA THR A 43 0.91 -9.35 -0.65
C THR A 43 0.75 -7.83 -0.54
N SER A 44 1.69 -7.17 0.12
CA SER A 44 1.73 -5.72 0.35
C SER A 44 2.93 -5.08 -0.34
N PHE A 45 2.70 -4.00 -1.08
CA PHE A 45 3.77 -3.17 -1.64
C PHE A 45 3.34 -1.72 -1.83
N GLY A 46 4.28 -0.78 -1.79
CA GLY A 46 4.00 0.66 -1.92
C GLY A 46 3.12 1.27 -0.81
N GLY A 47 2.67 0.50 0.20
CA GLY A 47 1.84 1.02 1.28
C GLY A 47 2.01 0.22 2.57
N PRO A 48 2.62 0.79 3.63
CA PRO A 48 2.81 0.10 4.90
C PRO A 48 1.52 0.07 5.73
N GLY A 49 1.40 -0.90 6.64
CA GLY A 49 0.34 -0.88 7.64
C GLY A 49 0.43 0.39 8.50
N LEU A 50 -0.69 1.06 8.73
CA LEU A 50 -0.69 2.35 9.44
C LEU A 50 -0.21 2.23 10.89
N ASP A 51 -0.46 1.11 11.57
CA ASP A 51 0.09 0.87 12.90
C ASP A 51 1.62 0.74 12.89
N HIS A 52 2.16 0.01 11.90
CA HIS A 52 3.61 -0.12 11.70
C HIS A 52 4.24 1.23 11.37
N ALA A 53 3.59 2.03 10.51
CA ALA A 53 4.02 3.38 10.20
C ALA A 53 4.02 4.29 11.44
N ALA A 54 2.96 4.27 12.23
CA ALA A 54 2.88 5.06 13.46
C ALA A 54 4.01 4.74 14.45
N ARG A 55 4.36 3.46 14.59
CA ARG A 55 5.49 3.03 15.44
C ARG A 55 6.84 3.42 14.84
N PHE A 56 7.01 3.25 13.53
CA PHE A 56 8.22 3.68 12.82
C PHE A 56 8.48 5.18 12.99
N MET A 57 7.43 6.00 12.96
CA MET A 57 7.53 7.46 13.16
C MET A 57 8.00 7.88 14.56
N ARG A 58 8.14 6.94 15.52
CA ARG A 58 8.72 7.19 16.86
C ARG A 58 10.22 6.88 16.92
N GLY A 59 10.80 6.35 15.85
CA GLY A 59 12.19 5.88 15.80
C GLY A 59 13.12 6.77 14.95
N PRO A 60 14.39 6.36 14.79
CA PRO A 60 15.43 7.16 14.13
C PRO A 60 15.22 7.37 12.61
N GLY A 61 14.30 6.62 11.99
CA GLY A 61 13.94 6.78 10.57
C GLY A 61 12.85 7.83 10.32
N ALA A 62 12.24 8.40 11.36
CA ALA A 62 11.05 9.24 11.26
C ALA A 62 11.26 10.49 10.41
N LEU A 63 12.36 11.23 10.61
CA LEU A 63 12.63 12.47 9.88
C LEU A 63 12.72 12.24 8.37
N GLY A 64 13.46 11.21 7.96
CA GLY A 64 13.60 10.87 6.54
C GLY A 64 12.27 10.48 5.89
N GLN A 65 11.38 9.83 6.64
CA GLN A 65 10.04 9.49 6.16
C GLN A 65 9.08 10.67 6.17
N ALA A 66 9.16 11.55 7.17
CA ALA A 66 8.37 12.79 7.24
C ALA A 66 8.63 13.68 6.01
N LEU A 67 9.89 13.83 5.62
CA LEU A 67 10.28 14.59 4.42
C LEU A 67 9.69 13.99 3.13
N ARG A 68 9.64 12.65 3.01
CA ARG A 68 8.99 11.96 1.89
C ARG A 68 7.47 12.09 1.92
N SER A 69 6.91 12.27 3.11
CA SER A 69 5.45 12.25 3.38
C SER A 69 4.86 13.64 3.58
N TRP A 70 5.55 14.71 3.18
CA TRP A 70 5.10 16.10 3.34
C TRP A 70 3.67 16.33 2.80
N TYR A 71 3.34 15.62 1.71
CA TYR A 71 2.05 15.70 1.03
C TYR A 71 0.88 15.27 1.94
N ILE A 72 1.12 14.40 2.94
CA ILE A 72 0.09 14.00 3.91
C ILE A 72 -0.38 15.21 4.72
N GLY A 73 0.54 16.12 5.08
CA GLY A 73 0.22 17.37 5.76
C GLY A 73 -0.49 18.36 4.84
N ALA A 74 -0.01 18.50 3.59
CA ALA A 74 -0.64 19.36 2.59
C ALA A 74 -2.11 18.96 2.31
N PHE A 75 -2.41 17.66 2.32
CA PHE A 75 -3.76 17.12 2.14
C PHE A 75 -4.75 17.47 3.26
N GLN A 76 -4.28 18.03 4.37
CA GLN A 76 -5.13 18.42 5.51
C GLN A 76 -5.67 19.84 5.35
N LEU A 77 -5.10 20.63 4.43
CA LEU A 77 -5.57 21.96 4.15
C LEU A 77 -6.97 21.90 3.54
N PRO A 78 -7.94 22.71 4.02
CA PRO A 78 -9.29 22.72 3.47
C PRO A 78 -9.27 23.32 2.06
N TYR A 79 -10.01 22.69 1.14
CA TYR A 79 -10.24 23.10 -0.25
C TYR A 79 -9.02 23.15 -1.19
N LEU A 80 -7.82 23.39 -0.68
CA LEU A 80 -6.61 23.56 -1.51
C LEU A 80 -6.23 22.30 -2.28
N PRO A 81 -6.18 21.09 -1.69
CA PRO A 81 -5.91 19.86 -2.44
C PRO A 81 -6.95 19.60 -3.55
N GLU A 82 -8.21 19.88 -3.29
CA GLU A 82 -9.30 19.71 -4.25
C GLU A 82 -9.21 20.70 -5.40
N LEU A 83 -8.92 21.98 -5.09
CA LEU A 83 -8.67 23.00 -6.09
C LEU A 83 -7.44 22.65 -6.94
N ALA A 84 -6.37 22.14 -6.33
CA ALA A 84 -5.18 21.67 -7.03
C ALA A 84 -5.51 20.53 -8.02
N TRP A 85 -6.30 19.54 -7.57
CA TRP A 85 -6.76 18.45 -8.44
C TRP A 85 -7.58 18.95 -9.63
N ARG A 86 -8.49 19.92 -9.41
CA ARG A 86 -9.31 20.52 -10.47
C ARG A 86 -8.49 21.31 -11.48
N THR A 87 -7.51 22.08 -11.01
CA THR A 87 -6.78 23.03 -11.86
C THR A 87 -5.66 22.35 -12.65
N PHE A 88 -4.88 21.47 -12.01
CA PHE A 88 -3.67 20.91 -12.62
C PHE A 88 -3.45 19.41 -12.37
N GLY A 89 -4.27 18.76 -11.54
CA GLY A 89 -4.09 17.36 -11.11
C GLY A 89 -3.71 16.37 -12.23
N PRO A 90 -4.54 16.20 -13.28
CA PRO A 90 -4.24 15.25 -14.36
C PRO A 90 -2.93 15.53 -15.09
N ARG A 91 -2.65 16.79 -15.43
CA ARG A 91 -1.43 17.20 -16.14
C ARG A 91 -0.19 17.03 -15.25
N ALA A 92 -0.30 17.42 -13.98
CA ALA A 92 0.76 17.29 -13.00
C ALA A 92 1.10 15.82 -12.74
N LEU A 93 0.09 14.97 -12.53
CA LEU A 93 0.27 13.54 -12.32
C LEU A 93 0.89 12.86 -13.56
N ALA A 94 0.38 13.14 -14.76
CA ALA A 94 0.93 12.57 -16.00
C ALA A 94 2.40 12.97 -16.20
N ARG A 95 2.74 14.25 -15.96
CA ARG A 95 4.12 14.71 -16.01
C ARG A 95 4.99 14.03 -14.95
N PHE A 96 4.49 13.91 -13.72
CA PHE A 96 5.19 13.27 -12.62
C PHE A 96 5.52 11.81 -12.97
N LEU A 97 4.50 11.00 -13.32
CA LEU A 97 4.67 9.60 -13.68
C LEU A 97 5.65 9.40 -14.84
N ARG A 98 5.62 10.28 -15.85
CA ARG A 98 6.57 10.22 -16.97
C ARG A 98 8.00 10.48 -16.51
N VAL A 99 8.21 11.50 -15.67
CA VAL A 99 9.56 11.93 -15.27
C VAL A 99 10.17 11.04 -14.20
N THR A 100 9.38 10.56 -13.24
CA THR A 100 9.90 9.82 -12.08
C THR A 100 9.81 8.31 -12.23
N GLU A 101 8.82 7.82 -12.97
CA GLU A 101 8.55 6.38 -13.12
C GLU A 101 8.78 5.89 -14.56
N GLY A 102 9.08 6.79 -15.52
CA GLY A 102 9.22 6.43 -16.93
C GLY A 102 7.90 5.99 -17.58
N LEU A 103 6.75 6.28 -16.95
CA LEU A 103 5.46 5.79 -17.39
C LEU A 103 4.81 6.75 -18.38
N ALA A 104 4.66 6.31 -19.62
CA ALA A 104 3.89 7.01 -20.63
C ALA A 104 2.37 6.94 -20.36
N GLY A 105 1.63 7.85 -20.99
CA GLY A 105 0.19 7.74 -21.13
C GLY A 105 -0.17 6.49 -21.93
N ARG A 106 -1.33 5.90 -21.65
CA ARG A 106 -1.86 4.75 -22.38
C ARG A 106 -3.34 4.97 -22.69
N PRO A 107 -3.90 4.32 -23.72
CA PRO A 107 -5.33 4.45 -24.03
C PRO A 107 -6.21 4.22 -22.80
N GLY A 108 -7.21 5.07 -22.61
CA GLY A 108 -8.10 5.02 -21.43
C GLY A 108 -7.47 5.50 -20.11
N HIS A 109 -6.22 5.99 -20.11
CA HIS A 109 -5.55 6.44 -18.90
C HIS A 109 -4.87 7.83 -19.04
N PRO A 110 -5.00 8.69 -18.00
CA PRO A 110 -5.78 8.47 -16.79
C PRO A 110 -7.29 8.37 -17.07
N ALA A 111 -8.02 7.71 -16.16
CA ALA A 111 -9.46 7.54 -16.30
C ALA A 111 -10.15 8.91 -16.33
N ALA A 112 -11.30 9.01 -17.02
CA ALA A 112 -12.09 10.24 -17.06
C ALA A 112 -12.49 10.74 -15.66
N SER A 113 -12.61 9.82 -14.69
CA SER A 113 -12.92 10.10 -13.29
C SER A 113 -11.74 10.62 -12.46
N LEU A 114 -10.51 10.70 -13.00
CA LEU A 114 -9.29 10.97 -12.21
C LEU A 114 -9.41 12.19 -11.28
N VAL A 115 -10.00 13.29 -11.74
CA VAL A 115 -10.14 14.50 -10.90
C VAL A 115 -11.00 14.20 -9.68
N ARG A 116 -12.16 13.55 -9.88
CA ARG A 116 -13.06 13.16 -8.81
C ARG A 116 -12.39 12.14 -7.88
N ASP A 117 -11.73 11.14 -8.45
CA ASP A 117 -11.09 10.08 -7.68
C ASP A 117 -9.92 10.62 -6.86
N GLY A 118 -9.12 11.54 -7.42
CA GLY A 118 -8.05 12.23 -6.72
C GLY A 118 -8.56 13.09 -5.56
N MET A 119 -9.63 13.86 -5.78
CA MET A 119 -10.29 14.63 -4.72
C MET A 119 -10.82 13.73 -3.60
N ASN A 120 -11.50 12.64 -3.95
CA ASN A 120 -12.03 11.68 -2.97
C ASN A 120 -10.89 10.97 -2.23
N GLY A 121 -9.79 10.65 -2.93
CA GLY A 121 -8.61 10.02 -2.36
C GLY A 121 -7.94 10.86 -1.27
N VAL A 122 -7.99 12.21 -1.35
CA VAL A 122 -7.51 13.10 -0.28
C VAL A 122 -8.21 12.80 1.05
N ASN A 123 -9.49 12.43 1.03
CA ASN A 123 -10.25 12.13 2.24
C ASN A 123 -9.76 10.86 2.94
N LEU A 124 -9.11 9.92 2.24
CA LEU A 124 -8.47 8.77 2.89
C LEU A 124 -7.36 9.21 3.84
N TYR A 125 -6.54 10.21 3.44
CA TYR A 125 -5.49 10.75 4.29
C TYR A 125 -6.06 11.48 5.51
N ARG A 126 -7.06 12.34 5.30
CA ARG A 126 -7.72 13.11 6.37
C ARG A 126 -8.36 12.20 7.42
N ALA A 127 -9.08 11.16 6.96
CA ALA A 127 -9.80 10.25 7.84
C ALA A 127 -8.88 9.29 8.61
N ASN A 128 -7.74 8.89 8.04
CA ASN A 128 -6.99 7.74 8.57
C ASN A 128 -5.60 8.06 9.11
N MET A 129 -4.84 8.98 8.49
CA MET A 129 -3.42 9.14 8.82
C MET A 129 -3.21 9.65 10.25
N PHE A 130 -3.62 10.87 10.56
CA PHE A 130 -3.37 11.43 11.89
C PHE A 130 -4.06 10.71 13.04
N PRO A 131 -5.33 10.28 12.93
CA PRO A 131 -5.95 9.49 13.99
C PRO A 131 -5.13 8.23 14.31
N ARG A 132 -4.66 7.50 13.30
CA ARG A 132 -3.90 6.27 13.51
C ARG A 132 -2.45 6.51 13.94
N LEU A 133 -1.81 7.57 13.45
CA LEU A 133 -0.46 7.96 13.89
C LEU A 133 -0.43 8.36 15.37
N ARG A 134 -1.49 9.01 15.86
CA ARG A 134 -1.63 9.40 17.28
C ARG A 134 -1.92 8.20 18.17
N ALA A 135 -2.86 7.35 17.78
CA ALA A 135 -3.31 6.20 18.55
C ALA A 135 -3.24 4.90 17.72
N PRO A 136 -2.03 4.37 17.46
CA PRO A 136 -1.90 3.06 16.84
C PRO A 136 -2.36 1.96 17.77
N ARG A 137 -2.75 0.82 17.21
CA ARG A 137 -3.02 -0.40 17.97
C ARG A 137 -1.78 -0.78 18.77
N ALA A 138 -2.00 -1.24 20.01
CA ALA A 138 -0.93 -1.77 20.83
C ALA A 138 -0.31 -3.03 20.22
N ASN A 139 -1.15 -3.91 19.65
CA ASN A 139 -0.76 -5.23 19.15
C ASN A 139 -1.31 -5.50 17.72
N PRO A 140 -0.72 -4.93 16.66
CA PRO A 140 -1.12 -5.17 15.27
C PRO A 140 -0.54 -6.47 14.67
N VAL A 141 -0.60 -7.60 15.39
CA VAL A 141 -0.09 -8.88 14.86
C VAL A 141 -1.02 -9.42 13.77
N VAL A 142 -0.47 -9.69 12.59
CA VAL A 142 -1.16 -10.34 11.48
C VAL A 142 -0.78 -11.82 11.46
N THR A 143 -1.77 -12.69 11.60
CA THR A 143 -1.57 -14.15 11.77
C THR A 143 -1.56 -14.94 10.47
N ILE A 144 -2.03 -14.35 9.37
CA ILE A 144 -1.94 -14.96 8.04
C ILE A 144 -0.54 -14.75 7.43
N PRO A 145 -0.14 -15.56 6.45
CA PRO A 145 1.11 -15.33 5.75
C PRO A 145 1.10 -14.04 4.94
N VAL A 146 2.20 -13.28 5.03
CA VAL A 146 2.35 -12.00 4.31
C VAL A 146 3.61 -11.98 3.45
N GLN A 147 3.48 -11.48 2.23
CA GLN A 147 4.61 -11.07 1.40
C GLN A 147 4.74 -9.54 1.39
N LEU A 148 5.94 -9.05 1.66
CA LEU A 148 6.30 -7.65 1.47
C LEU A 148 7.21 -7.52 0.25
N ILE A 149 6.79 -6.72 -0.74
CA ILE A 149 7.65 -6.34 -1.86
C ILE A 149 8.17 -4.92 -1.61
N GLU A 150 9.46 -4.82 -1.26
CA GLU A 150 10.17 -3.54 -1.18
C GLU A 150 10.55 -3.07 -2.59
N THR A 151 9.97 -1.95 -2.99
CA THR A 151 10.37 -1.16 -4.15
C THR A 151 11.52 -0.24 -3.77
N THR A 152 12.76 -0.61 -4.14
CA THR A 152 13.96 0.05 -3.59
C THR A 152 14.16 1.50 -4.05
N ARG A 153 13.47 1.93 -5.12
CA ARG A 153 13.51 3.29 -5.67
C ARG A 153 12.23 4.07 -5.37
N ASP A 154 11.40 3.60 -4.44
CA ASP A 154 10.15 4.28 -4.05
C ASP A 154 10.43 5.65 -3.40
N ARG A 155 9.72 6.66 -3.90
CA ARG A 155 9.86 8.06 -3.47
C ARG A 155 8.98 8.41 -2.25
N PHE A 156 7.99 7.58 -1.95
CA PHE A 156 6.98 7.83 -0.92
C PHE A 156 7.19 6.94 0.29
N VAL A 157 7.52 5.66 0.09
CA VAL A 157 7.69 4.68 1.17
C VAL A 157 9.14 4.23 1.23
N SER A 158 9.82 4.50 2.35
CA SER A 158 11.21 4.07 2.49
C SER A 158 11.33 2.56 2.75
N PRO A 159 12.43 1.91 2.29
CA PRO A 159 12.80 0.54 2.68
C PRO A 159 12.70 0.25 4.18
N LYS A 160 13.15 1.21 5.01
CA LYS A 160 13.10 1.10 6.47
C LYS A 160 11.66 1.06 7.00
N LEU A 161 10.75 1.80 6.38
CA LEU A 161 9.33 1.79 6.73
C LEU A 161 8.64 0.48 6.31
N VAL A 162 8.97 -0.08 5.15
CA VAL A 162 8.45 -1.41 4.74
C VAL A 162 8.79 -2.46 5.80
N ARG A 163 10.02 -2.43 6.31
CA ARG A 163 10.49 -3.36 7.36
C ARG A 163 9.87 -3.13 8.73
N ALA A 164 9.10 -2.07 8.96
CA ALA A 164 8.44 -1.82 10.25
C ALA A 164 7.37 -2.86 10.60
N ALA A 165 6.95 -3.68 9.62
CA ALA A 165 6.07 -4.83 9.84
C ALA A 165 6.81 -6.06 10.38
N ASP A 166 8.16 -6.05 10.40
CA ASP A 166 8.93 -7.14 11.01
C ASP A 166 8.61 -7.27 12.50
N GLY A 167 8.53 -8.51 12.98
CA GLY A 167 8.06 -8.86 14.32
C GLY A 167 6.54 -8.82 14.53
N TRP A 168 5.76 -8.27 13.60
CA TRP A 168 4.29 -8.24 13.66
C TRP A 168 3.63 -9.31 12.78
N VAL A 169 4.41 -9.96 11.93
CA VAL A 169 3.96 -11.04 11.08
C VAL A 169 4.82 -12.26 11.37
N PRO A 170 4.27 -13.32 11.99
CA PRO A 170 5.02 -14.55 12.28
C PRO A 170 5.57 -15.20 11.00
N GLU A 171 4.77 -15.21 9.95
CA GLU A 171 5.09 -15.81 8.66
C GLU A 171 5.23 -14.74 7.57
N LEU A 172 6.42 -14.14 7.53
CA LEU A 172 6.74 -13.02 6.66
C LEU A 172 7.73 -13.42 5.57
N ARG A 173 7.32 -13.27 4.30
CA ARG A 173 8.22 -13.34 3.15
C ARG A 173 8.57 -11.95 2.68
N TYR A 174 9.85 -11.66 2.54
CA TYR A 174 10.30 -10.37 2.06
C TYR A 174 10.98 -10.51 0.69
N ARG A 175 10.61 -9.61 -0.23
CA ARG A 175 11.10 -9.55 -1.61
C ARG A 175 11.55 -8.13 -1.90
N ARG A 176 12.62 -7.98 -2.69
CA ARG A 176 13.11 -6.68 -3.15
C ARG A 176 12.99 -6.60 -4.65
N LEU A 177 12.54 -5.46 -5.13
CA LEU A 177 12.45 -5.16 -6.55
C LEU A 177 13.05 -3.77 -6.80
N ALA A 178 13.95 -3.69 -7.76
CA ALA A 178 14.58 -2.44 -8.15
C ALA A 178 13.63 -1.55 -8.97
N ALA A 179 12.51 -1.14 -8.38
CA ALA A 179 11.44 -0.37 -9.01
C ALA A 179 11.05 0.86 -8.18
N GLY A 180 10.37 1.81 -8.85
CA GLY A 180 9.72 2.96 -8.23
C GLY A 180 8.38 2.58 -7.59
N HIS A 181 7.55 3.59 -7.30
CA HIS A 181 6.31 3.38 -6.55
C HIS A 181 5.23 2.66 -7.36
N TRP A 182 5.18 2.83 -8.68
CA TRP A 182 4.24 2.13 -9.57
C TRP A 182 4.88 0.90 -10.22
N ALA A 183 5.46 0.03 -9.39
CA ALA A 183 6.13 -1.19 -9.85
C ALA A 183 5.24 -2.10 -10.70
N GLN A 184 3.95 -2.19 -10.41
CA GLN A 184 2.97 -2.96 -11.20
C GLN A 184 2.77 -2.42 -12.62
N ARG A 185 3.19 -1.18 -12.90
CA ARG A 185 3.16 -0.60 -14.25
C ARG A 185 4.51 -0.63 -14.94
N SER A 186 5.60 -0.50 -14.19
CA SER A 186 6.97 -0.45 -14.75
C SER A 186 7.61 -1.83 -14.88
N HIS A 187 7.28 -2.75 -13.99
CA HIS A 187 7.81 -4.13 -13.89
C HIS A 187 6.65 -5.13 -13.70
N PRO A 188 5.65 -5.15 -14.61
CA PRO A 188 4.43 -5.93 -14.42
C PRO A 188 4.70 -7.44 -14.35
N ALA A 189 5.65 -7.95 -15.14
CA ALA A 189 5.98 -9.37 -15.17
C ALA A 189 6.63 -9.82 -13.86
N GLU A 190 7.57 -9.03 -13.33
CA GLU A 190 8.23 -9.32 -12.06
C GLU A 190 7.25 -9.25 -10.89
N ILE A 191 6.37 -8.24 -10.86
CA ILE A 191 5.32 -8.16 -9.82
C ILE A 191 4.37 -9.37 -9.91
N ALA A 192 3.90 -9.72 -11.11
CA ALA A 192 3.02 -10.87 -11.31
C ALA A 192 3.70 -12.19 -10.88
N GLY A 193 4.97 -12.39 -11.24
CA GLY A 193 5.75 -13.56 -10.85
C GLY A 193 5.92 -13.65 -9.33
N LEU A 194 6.31 -12.55 -8.67
CA LEU A 194 6.43 -12.52 -7.20
C LEU A 194 5.10 -12.83 -6.49
N ILE A 195 3.97 -12.39 -7.05
CA ILE A 195 2.65 -12.70 -6.50
C ILE A 195 2.33 -14.19 -6.70
N ALA A 196 2.49 -14.70 -7.92
CA ALA A 196 2.21 -16.10 -8.25
C ALA A 196 3.04 -17.07 -7.39
N ASP A 197 4.36 -16.86 -7.33
CA ASP A 197 5.28 -17.67 -6.53
C ASP A 197 4.87 -17.72 -5.05
N PHE A 198 4.36 -16.61 -4.51
CA PHE A 198 3.90 -16.54 -3.12
C PHE A 198 2.57 -17.24 -2.91
N VAL A 199 1.62 -17.07 -3.83
CA VAL A 199 0.34 -17.78 -3.81
C VAL A 199 0.57 -19.29 -3.85
N ASP A 200 1.41 -19.77 -4.77
CA ASP A 200 1.72 -21.19 -4.91
C ASP A 200 2.40 -21.73 -3.65
N SER A 201 3.35 -20.99 -3.09
CA SER A 201 3.99 -21.38 -1.82
C SER A 201 3.00 -21.46 -0.66
N ALA A 202 2.06 -20.50 -0.58
CA ALA A 202 1.04 -20.46 0.47
C ALA A 202 0.06 -21.65 0.37
N GLN A 203 -0.32 -22.02 -0.86
CA GLN A 203 -1.21 -23.15 -1.11
C GLN A 203 -0.55 -24.50 -0.81
N ASN A 204 0.76 -24.62 -1.10
CA ASN A 204 1.52 -25.84 -0.88
C ASN A 204 2.08 -25.98 0.55
N GLY A 205 1.81 -25.03 1.46
CA GLY A 205 2.36 -25.04 2.82
C GLY A 205 3.89 -24.87 2.88
N GLN A 206 4.49 -24.25 1.86
CA GLN A 206 5.94 -24.12 1.68
C GLN A 206 6.49 -22.77 2.15
N LEU A 207 5.74 -22.05 2.97
CA LEU A 207 6.17 -20.79 3.53
C LEU A 207 7.09 -21.07 4.73
N ALA A 208 8.36 -21.36 4.44
CA ALA A 208 9.39 -21.50 5.46
C ALA A 208 9.62 -20.16 6.19
N GLY A 209 9.56 -20.20 7.52
CA GLY A 209 9.80 -19.05 8.39
C GLY A 209 11.25 -18.54 8.29
N LYS A 210 11.37 -17.21 8.21
CA LYS A 210 12.56 -16.36 8.40
C LYS A 210 13.91 -16.95 7.96
N THR A 211 14.38 -16.52 6.78
CA THR A 211 15.82 -16.27 6.54
C THR A 211 16.13 -14.81 6.82
#